data_AF-A0A8S1HC81-F1
#
_entry.id   AF-A0A8S1HC81-F1
#
_cell.length_a   1.000
_cell.length_b   1.000
_cell.length_c   1.000
_cell.angle_alpha   90.00
_cell.angle_beta   90.00
_cell.angle_gamma   90.00
#
_symmetry.space_group_name_H-M   'P 1'
#
loop_
_entity.id
_entity.type
_entity.pdbx_description
1 polymer ?
#
loop_
_entity_poly.entity_id
_entity_poly.type
_entity_poly.pdbx_seq_one_letter_code
_entity_poly.pdbx_strand_id
1 'polypeptide(L)'
;MELLSCVRGTPNPIVIHCSAGIGRTGTIVAIEYILEKMVKGVIPLSMFEILKELRAQRAFTIQNDIQYLFVHRVILGYFLEKHGGKYFKEEYTERFKKFCEEYEQALLPGQ
;
A
#
# COMPACT_ATOMS: atom_id res chain seq x y z
N MET A 1 -5.42 4.06 9.61
CA MET A 1 -4.08 4.59 9.25
C MET A 1 -4.04 6.10 9.51
N GLU A 2 -3.41 6.51 10.61
CA GLU A 2 -3.43 7.90 11.11
C GLU A 2 -2.29 8.79 10.57
N LEU A 3 -1.27 8.21 9.92
CA LEU A 3 -0.04 8.93 9.54
C LEU A 3 -0.30 10.24 8.78
N LEU A 4 -1.30 10.27 7.90
CA LEU A 4 -1.65 11.43 7.09
C LEU A 4 -2.95 12.12 7.54
N SER A 5 -3.51 11.79 8.70
CA SER A 5 -4.82 12.30 9.15
C SER A 5 -4.87 13.83 9.21
N CYS A 6 -3.81 14.48 9.70
CA CYS A 6 -3.73 15.94 9.83
C CYS A 6 -3.53 16.69 8.51
N VAL A 7 -3.18 15.98 7.43
CA VAL A 7 -2.85 16.56 6.12
C VAL A 7 -3.74 16.04 5.00
N ARG A 8 -4.69 15.13 5.28
CA ARG A 8 -5.66 14.71 4.25
C ARG A 8 -6.63 15.85 3.96
N GLY A 9 -6.85 16.12 2.68
CA GLY A 9 -7.79 17.14 2.20
C GLY A 9 -7.24 18.56 2.12
N THR A 10 -5.95 18.80 2.41
CA THR A 10 -5.36 20.11 2.11
C THR A 10 -5.28 20.32 0.58
N PRO A 11 -5.47 21.56 0.09
CA PRO A 11 -5.30 21.90 -1.33
C PRO A 11 -3.83 21.92 -1.77
N ASN A 12 -2.89 21.92 -0.82
CA ASN A 12 -1.46 22.00 -1.08
C ASN A 12 -0.83 20.61 -1.22
N PRO A 13 0.19 20.45 -2.10
CA PRO A 13 0.98 19.23 -2.16
C PRO A 13 1.60 18.85 -0.81
N ILE A 14 1.56 17.56 -0.47
CA ILE A 14 2.15 17.03 0.76
C ILE A 14 3.58 16.59 0.46
N VAL A 15 4.55 17.07 1.24
CA VAL A 15 5.95 16.66 1.12
C VAL A 15 6.18 15.39 1.94
N ILE A 16 6.65 14.33 1.28
CA ILE A 16 7.05 13.07 1.92
C ILE A 16 8.47 12.76 1.47
N HIS A 17 9.36 12.47 2.42
CA HIS A 17 10.72 12.07 2.10
C HIS A 17 11.22 10.96 3.04
N CYS A 18 12.30 10.31 2.62
CA CYS A 18 13.11 9.44 3.47
C CYS A 18 14.58 9.86 3.30
N SER A 19 15.49 8.93 3.03
CA SER A 19 16.87 9.27 2.63
C SER A 19 16.91 9.58 1.12
N ALA A 20 16.87 8.55 0.26
CA ALA A 20 16.83 8.74 -1.21
C ALA A 20 15.44 9.18 -1.76
N GLY A 21 14.40 9.13 -0.94
CA GLY A 21 13.04 9.54 -1.32
C GLY A 21 12.34 8.62 -2.32
N ILE A 22 12.79 7.38 -2.50
CA ILE A 22 12.21 6.43 -3.48
C ILE A 22 11.60 5.17 -2.84
N GLY A 23 12.18 4.66 -1.75
CA GLY A 23 11.71 3.43 -1.08
C GLY A 23 10.49 3.68 -0.20
N ARG A 24 10.71 3.94 1.10
CA ARG A 24 9.65 4.25 2.08
C ARG A 24 8.71 5.38 1.64
N THR A 25 9.26 6.43 1.02
CA THR A 25 8.47 7.53 0.44
C THR A 25 7.50 6.99 -0.61
N GLY A 26 7.99 6.20 -1.56
CA GLY A 26 7.18 5.58 -2.60
C GLY A 26 6.09 4.68 -2.04
N THR A 27 6.42 3.88 -1.02
CA THR A 27 5.47 3.00 -0.34
C THR A 27 4.31 3.78 0.28
N ILE A 28 4.58 4.86 1.03
CA ILE A 28 3.52 5.68 1.63
C ILE A 28 2.70 6.39 0.57
N VAL A 29 3.34 6.95 -0.46
CA VAL A 29 2.65 7.61 -1.58
C VAL A 29 1.72 6.63 -2.30
N ALA A 30 2.18 5.40 -2.57
CA ALA A 30 1.38 4.37 -3.23
C ALA A 30 0.15 3.97 -2.40
N ILE A 31 0.32 3.76 -1.09
CA ILE A 31 -0.79 3.42 -0.19
C ILE A 31 -1.84 4.54 -0.21
N GLU A 32 -1.41 5.80 -0.06
CA GLU A 32 -2.36 6.93 -0.04
C GLU A 32 -3.05 7.11 -1.40
N TYR A 33 -2.30 7.00 -2.50
CA TYR A 33 -2.84 7.08 -3.86
C TYR A 33 -3.95 6.05 -4.11
N ILE A 34 -3.72 4.81 -3.67
CA ILE A 34 -4.69 3.71 -3.79
C ILE A 34 -5.93 4.00 -2.93
N LEU A 35 -5.74 4.37 -1.66
CA LEU A 35 -6.82 4.67 -0.73
C LEU A 35 -7.68 5.83 -1.23
N GLU A 36 -7.08 6.90 -1.74
CA GLU A 36 -7.80 8.06 -2.26
C GLU A 36 -8.68 7.70 -3.46
N LYS A 37 -8.15 6.94 -4.43
CA LYS A 37 -8.94 6.45 -5.56
C LYS A 37 -10.14 5.61 -5.10
N MET A 38 -9.91 4.71 -4.15
CA MET A 38 -10.96 3.85 -3.61
C MET A 38 -12.05 4.64 -2.89
N VAL A 39 -11.68 5.62 -2.07
CA VAL A 39 -12.63 6.51 -1.38
C VAL A 39 -13.46 7.32 -2.39
N LYS A 40 -12.84 7.73 -3.51
CA LYS A 40 -13.52 8.41 -4.62
C LYS A 40 -14.35 7.47 -5.52
N GLY A 41 -14.41 6.18 -5.22
CA GLY A 41 -15.14 5.18 -6.02
C GLY A 41 -14.51 4.90 -7.38
N VAL A 42 -13.26 5.31 -7.60
CA VAL A 42 -12.51 5.02 -8.83
C VAL A 42 -12.00 3.58 -8.73
N ILE A 43 -12.29 2.78 -9.77
CA ILE A 43 -11.77 1.42 -9.85
C ILE A 43 -10.24 1.49 -9.82
N PRO A 44 -9.59 0.88 -8.83
CA PRO A 44 -8.13 0.90 -8.76
C PRO A 44 -7.54 0.21 -9.98
N LEU A 45 -6.52 0.81 -10.56
CA LEU A 45 -5.67 0.14 -11.53
C LEU A 45 -5.04 -1.10 -10.89
N SER A 46 -4.53 -2.03 -11.71
CA SER A 46 -3.73 -3.13 -11.18
C SER A 46 -2.51 -2.57 -10.43
N MET A 47 -2.02 -3.32 -9.44
CA MET A 47 -0.86 -2.91 -8.65
C MET A 47 0.40 -2.68 -9.51
N PHE A 48 0.52 -3.43 -10.61
CA PHE A 48 1.55 -3.21 -11.62
C PHE A 48 1.43 -1.86 -12.33
N GLU A 49 0.23 -1.50 -12.79
CA GLU A 49 -0.01 -0.22 -13.46
C GLU A 49 0.19 0.97 -12.50
N ILE A 50 -0.22 0.83 -11.23
CA ILE A 50 0.08 1.83 -10.19
C ILE A 50 1.58 2.02 -10.02
N LEU A 51 2.34 0.93 -9.90
CA LEU A 51 3.79 0.99 -9.76
C LEU A 51 4.44 1.65 -10.99
N LYS A 52 3.98 1.28 -12.19
CA LYS A 52 4.47 1.84 -13.46
C LYS A 52 4.21 3.35 -13.54
N GLU A 53 3.01 3.80 -13.19
CA GLU A 53 2.65 5.22 -13.16
C GLU A 53 3.52 6.00 -12.17
N LEU A 54 3.69 5.48 -10.96
CA LEU A 54 4.54 6.10 -9.95
C LEU A 54 6.02 6.15 -10.39
N ARG A 55 6.52 5.09 -11.02
CA ARG A 55 7.89 5.05 -11.54
C ARG A 55 8.11 5.95 -12.76
N ALA A 56 7.07 6.23 -13.53
CA ALA A 56 7.12 7.23 -14.60
C ALA A 56 7.28 8.66 -14.07
N GLN A 57 6.72 8.96 -12.89
CA GLN A 57 6.85 10.28 -12.25
C GLN A 57 8.14 10.40 -11.41
N ARG A 58 8.58 9.30 -10.78
CA ARG A 58 9.84 9.23 -10.02
C ARG A 58 10.46 7.85 -10.15
N ALA A 59 11.60 7.77 -10.84
CA ALA A 59 12.29 6.51 -11.09
C ALA A 59 12.60 5.74 -9.79
N PHE A 60 12.52 4.41 -9.86
CA PHE A 60 12.79 3.48 -8.75
C PHE A 60 11.87 3.64 -7.51
N THR A 61 10.75 4.35 -7.65
CA THR A 61 9.69 4.39 -6.62
C THR A 61 9.28 2.98 -6.22
N ILE A 62 9.24 2.73 -4.91
CA ILE A 62 9.19 1.39 -4.28
C ILE A 62 10.43 0.59 -4.69
N GLN A 63 11.42 0.57 -3.79
CA GLN A 63 12.80 0.21 -4.14
C GLN A 63 13.03 -1.30 -4.18
N ASN A 64 12.30 -2.07 -3.38
CA ASN A 64 12.47 -3.53 -3.30
C ASN A 64 11.13 -4.25 -3.12
N ASP A 65 11.18 -5.56 -3.26
CA ASP A 65 9.99 -6.42 -3.28
C ASP A 65 9.26 -6.42 -1.94
N ILE A 66 10.00 -6.38 -0.83
CA ILE A 66 9.41 -6.28 0.52
C ILE A 66 8.57 -5.02 0.66
N GLN A 67 9.06 -3.88 0.17
CA GLN A 67 8.31 -2.62 0.17
C GLN A 67 7.06 -2.70 -0.71
N TYR A 68 7.13 -3.41 -1.84
CA TYR A 68 5.98 -3.62 -2.72
C TYR A 68 4.93 -4.51 -2.06
N LEU A 69 5.34 -5.66 -1.51
CA LEU A 69 4.47 -6.56 -0.73
C LEU A 69 3.85 -5.87 0.48
N PHE A 70 4.57 -4.96 1.13
CA PHE A 70 4.03 -4.18 2.22
C PHE A 70 2.84 -3.30 1.79
N VAL A 71 2.86 -2.71 0.58
CA VAL A 71 1.70 -1.98 0.05
C VAL A 71 0.50 -2.91 -0.06
N HIS A 72 0.67 -4.11 -0.62
CA HIS A 72 -0.40 -5.11 -0.71
C HIS A 72 -0.94 -5.47 0.68
N ARG A 73 -0.05 -5.71 1.66
CA ARG A 73 -0.43 -6.03 3.05
C ARG A 73 -1.35 -4.97 3.63
N VAL A 74 -0.96 -3.71 3.52
CA VAL A 74 -1.70 -2.59 4.11
C VAL A 74 -3.06 -2.41 3.43
N ILE A 75 -3.11 -2.46 2.10
CA ILE A 75 -4.36 -2.29 1.35
C ILE A 75 -5.33 -3.45 1.63
N LEU A 76 -4.86 -4.70 1.55
CA LEU A 76 -5.69 -5.88 1.84
C LEU A 76 -6.21 -5.86 3.28
N GLY A 77 -5.35 -5.55 4.25
CA GLY A 77 -5.73 -5.41 5.66
C GLY A 77 -6.81 -4.35 5.87
N TYR A 78 -6.65 -3.17 5.25
CA TYR A 78 -7.63 -2.10 5.31
C TYR A 78 -9.01 -2.53 4.76
N PHE A 79 -9.03 -3.28 3.65
CA PHE A 79 -10.28 -3.78 3.09
C PHE A 79 -10.97 -4.81 3.99
N LEU A 80 -10.20 -5.76 4.51
CA LEU A 80 -10.73 -6.80 5.39
C LEU A 80 -11.30 -6.19 6.67
N GLU A 81 -10.63 -5.21 7.25
CA GLU A 81 -11.11 -4.51 8.45
C GLU A 81 -12.40 -3.72 8.17
N LYS A 82 -12.44 -2.94 7.08
CA LYS A 82 -13.56 -2.03 6.78
C LYS A 82 -14.78 -2.70 6.14
N HIS A 83 -14.59 -3.81 5.43
CA HIS A 83 -15.63 -4.47 4.64
C HIS A 83 -15.82 -5.96 4.96
N GLY A 84 -15.05 -6.51 5.90
CA GLY A 84 -15.01 -7.94 6.22
C GLY A 84 -16.35 -8.57 6.57
N GLY A 85 -17.24 -7.84 7.27
CA GLY A 85 -18.54 -8.38 7.69
C GLY A 85 -19.59 -8.52 6.59
N LYS A 86 -19.45 -7.82 5.45
CA LYS A 86 -20.53 -7.72 4.43
C LYS A 86 -20.21 -8.41 3.10
N TYR A 87 -18.94 -8.66 2.79
CA TYR A 87 -18.52 -9.12 1.46
C TYR A 87 -17.44 -10.21 1.46
N PHE A 88 -16.92 -10.64 2.61
CA PHE A 88 -15.74 -11.48 2.66
C PHE A 88 -16.04 -12.88 3.20
N LYS A 89 -15.74 -13.88 2.35
CA LYS A 89 -15.69 -15.30 2.74
C LYS A 89 -14.53 -15.54 3.71
N GLU A 90 -14.73 -16.45 4.65
CA GLU A 90 -13.72 -16.88 5.63
C GLU A 90 -12.38 -17.25 4.98
N GLU A 91 -12.44 -17.88 3.81
CA GLU A 91 -11.29 -18.24 2.96
C GLU A 91 -10.32 -17.07 2.70
N TYR A 92 -10.82 -15.85 2.45
CA TYR A 92 -9.97 -14.70 2.16
C TYR A 92 -9.25 -14.19 3.41
N THR A 93 -9.89 -14.29 4.57
CA THR A 93 -9.27 -13.96 5.85
C THR A 93 -8.13 -14.92 6.14
N GLU A 94 -8.31 -16.21 5.87
CA GLU A 94 -7.25 -17.23 5.99
C GLU A 94 -6.10 -16.98 5.02
N ARG A 95 -6.40 -16.69 3.75
CA ARG A 95 -5.37 -16.34 2.75
C ARG A 95 -4.59 -15.09 3.16
N PHE A 96 -5.25 -14.08 3.72
CA PHE A 96 -4.57 -12.88 4.20
C PHE A 96 -3.69 -13.14 5.43
N LYS A 97 -4.15 -13.98 6.37
CA LYS A 97 -3.33 -14.42 7.51
C LYS A 97 -2.06 -15.13 7.03
N LYS A 98 -2.21 -16.10 6.13
CA LYS A 98 -1.09 -16.81 5.51
C LYS A 98 -0.13 -15.85 4.79
N PHE A 99 -0.66 -14.91 4.01
CA PHE A 99 0.16 -13.89 3.36
C PHE A 99 0.96 -13.04 4.36
N CYS A 100 0.36 -12.66 5.50
CA CYS A 100 1.07 -11.94 6.54
C CYS A 100 2.19 -12.78 7.16
N GLU A 101 1.95 -14.06 7.42
CA GLU A 101 2.96 -14.98 7.97
C GLU A 101 4.16 -15.13 7.01
N GLU A 102 3.89 -15.37 5.72
CA GLU A 102 4.92 -15.47 4.68
C GLU A 102 5.70 -14.15 4.53
N TYR A 103 5.01 -13.01 4.61
CA TYR A 103 5.65 -11.70 4.59
C TYR A 103 6.61 -11.51 5.77
N GLU A 104 6.20 -11.85 7.00
CA GLU A 104 7.05 -11.72 8.18
C GLU A 104 8.26 -12.68 8.11
N GLN A 105 8.08 -13.89 7.57
CA GLN A 105 9.18 -14.82 7.32
C GLN A 105 10.19 -14.26 6.32
N ALA A 106 9.73 -13.61 5.25
CA ALA A 106 10.58 -12.99 4.25
C ALA A 106 11.38 -11.77 4.77
N LEU A 107 11.01 -11.22 5.94
CA LEU A 107 11.79 -10.17 6.61
C LEU A 107 12.99 -10.70 7.41
N LEU A 108 13.02 -12.00 7.72
CA LEU A 108 14.08 -12.59 8.52
C LEU A 108 15.38 -12.67 7.70
N PRO A 109 16.52 -12.20 8.25
CA PRO A 109 17.80 -12.29 7.55
C PRO A 109 18.25 -13.75 7.40
N GLY A 110 18.66 -14.13 6.18
CA GLY A 110 19.32 -15.42 5.92
C GLY A 110 18.53 -16.47 5.14
N GLN A 111 17.57 -16.09 4.31
CA GLN A 111 17.09 -16.93 3.20
C GLN A 111 17.87 -16.67 1.92
#